data_AF-S2Y5D3-F1
#
_entry.id   AF-S2Y5D3-F1
#
_cell.length_a   1.000
_cell.length_b   1.000
_cell.length_c   1.000
_cell.angle_alpha   90.00
_cell.angle_beta   90.00
_cell.angle_gamma   90.00
#
_symmetry.space_group_name_H-M   'P 1'
#
loop_
_entity.id
_entity.type
_entity.pdbx_description
1 polymer ?
#
loop_
_entity_poly.entity_id
_entity_poly.type
_entity_poly.pdbx_seq_one_letter_code
_entity_poly.pdbx_strand_id
1 'polypeptide(L)'
;MQELRDVVQLKDEHNIEGQAAKYYFNSFFEDFKRDDDNSLENAVLNYGYTILNAAIARTIVAKGLIPALGIHHIGGRNHFNLASDFIEPFRPLVDLFLLKHPPEDFLTKAYRLKLVNLLHARVLIDGKMQTVIRAIEIMIQSIIDYFREGQKQLLKFPDIKQFTFYEL
;
A
#
# COMPACT_ATOMS: atom_id res chain seq x y z
N MET A 1 18.37 -2.34 4.41
CA MET A 1 17.07 -2.80 3.86
C MET A 1 17.09 -4.28 3.47
N GLN A 2 18.05 -4.76 2.67
CA GLN A 2 18.13 -6.20 2.33
C GLN A 2 18.38 -7.08 3.56
N GLU A 3 19.33 -6.68 4.42
CA GLU A 3 19.61 -7.39 5.68
C GLU A 3 18.40 -7.47 6.62
N LEU A 4 17.58 -6.41 6.69
CA LEU A 4 16.37 -6.39 7.50
C LEU A 4 15.34 -7.39 6.97
N ARG A 5 15.17 -7.50 5.65
CA ARG A 5 14.25 -8.47 5.04
C ARG A 5 14.57 -9.90 5.47
N ASP A 6 15.85 -10.25 5.54
CA ASP A 6 16.29 -11.63 5.79
C ASP A 6 16.12 -12.07 7.25
N VAL A 7 15.90 -11.12 8.17
CA VAL A 7 15.68 -11.38 9.60
C VAL A 7 14.21 -11.28 10.02
N VAL A 8 13.28 -11.06 9.08
CA VAL A 8 11.84 -11.03 9.37
C VAL A 8 11.38 -12.41 9.85
N GLN A 9 10.72 -12.44 11.00
CA GLN A 9 10.13 -13.64 11.59
C GLN A 9 8.60 -13.60 11.50
N LEU A 10 7.96 -14.74 11.80
CA LEU A 10 6.50 -14.84 11.78
C LEU A 10 5.88 -13.76 12.69
N LYS A 11 4.83 -13.08 12.22
CA LYS A 11 4.17 -11.95 12.91
C LYS A 11 5.07 -10.74 13.21
N ASP A 12 6.25 -10.66 12.61
CA ASP A 12 7.23 -9.59 12.84
C ASP A 12 7.54 -9.34 14.32
N GLU A 13 7.85 -10.41 15.07
CA GLU A 13 8.11 -10.35 16.53
C GLU A 13 9.18 -9.33 16.95
N HIS A 14 10.11 -8.99 16.06
CA HIS A 14 11.21 -8.06 16.31
C HIS A 14 10.97 -6.65 15.74
N ASN A 15 9.75 -6.34 15.27
CA ASN A 15 9.37 -5.06 14.68
C ASN A 15 10.34 -4.61 13.57
N ILE A 16 10.70 -5.55 12.70
CA ILE A 16 11.61 -5.31 11.58
C ILE A 16 10.96 -4.38 10.57
N GLU A 17 9.63 -4.44 10.40
CA GLU A 17 8.87 -3.54 9.55
C GLU A 17 9.02 -2.08 10.01
N GLY A 18 8.81 -1.81 11.31
CA GLY A 18 8.97 -0.47 11.88
C GLY A 18 10.40 0.06 11.77
N GLN A 19 11.40 -0.80 11.98
CA GLN A 19 12.80 -0.44 11.76
C GLN A 19 13.08 -0.10 10.30
N ALA A 20 12.61 -0.94 9.37
CA ALA A 20 12.76 -0.72 7.93
C ALA A 20 12.06 0.57 7.48
N ALA A 21 10.86 0.87 7.98
CA ALA A 21 10.13 2.10 7.71
C ALA A 21 10.91 3.34 8.19
N LYS A 22 11.52 3.28 9.38
CA LYS A 22 12.37 4.38 9.87
C LYS A 22 13.53 4.65 8.92
N TYR A 23 14.27 3.63 8.49
CA TYR A 23 15.35 3.82 7.52
C TYR A 23 14.84 4.29 6.16
N TYR A 24 13.70 3.76 5.71
CA TYR A 24 13.08 4.11 4.44
C TYR A 24 12.75 5.60 4.40
N PHE A 25 11.90 6.11 5.29
CA PHE A 25 11.47 7.51 5.25
C PHE A 25 12.62 8.50 5.52
N ASN A 26 13.54 8.18 6.44
CA ASN A 26 14.71 9.02 6.70
C ASN A 26 15.75 8.99 5.57
N SER A 27 15.60 8.14 4.55
CA SER A 27 16.50 8.14 3.38
C SER A 27 16.15 9.22 2.35
N PHE A 28 14.94 9.79 2.40
CA PHE A 28 14.48 10.80 1.45
C PHE A 28 13.87 12.04 2.09
N PHE A 29 13.53 12.01 3.37
CA PHE A 29 13.11 13.19 4.14
C PHE A 29 14.06 13.42 5.32
N GLU A 30 14.54 14.65 5.48
CA GLU A 30 15.33 15.05 6.64
C GLU A 30 14.43 15.17 7.88
N ASP A 31 14.87 14.62 9.02
CA ASP A 31 14.16 14.65 10.31
C ASP A 31 12.68 14.24 10.27
N PHE A 32 12.33 13.29 9.40
CA PHE A 32 10.94 12.87 9.19
C PHE A 32 10.33 12.23 10.43
N LYS A 33 9.20 12.78 10.86
CA LYS A 33 8.35 12.25 11.93
C LYS A 33 6.99 11.92 11.35
N ARG A 34 6.61 10.64 11.40
CA ARG A 34 5.33 10.17 10.83
C ARG A 34 4.09 10.76 11.52
N ASP A 35 4.24 11.15 12.78
CA ASP A 35 3.18 11.68 13.64
C ASP A 35 3.17 13.22 13.71
N ASP A 36 3.85 13.90 12.77
CA ASP A 36 3.76 15.36 12.65
C ASP A 36 2.56 15.75 11.78
N ASP A 37 1.50 16.24 12.43
CA ASP A 37 0.26 16.68 11.80
C ASP A 37 0.43 17.94 10.92
N ASN A 38 1.53 18.69 11.08
CA ASN A 38 1.81 19.88 10.27
C ASN A 38 2.57 19.55 8.98
N SER A 39 3.05 18.32 8.80
CA SER A 39 3.78 17.91 7.61
C SER A 39 2.85 17.72 6.41
N LEU A 40 3.13 18.43 5.33
CA LEU A 40 2.42 18.27 4.06
C LEU A 40 2.65 16.87 3.49
N GLU A 41 3.85 16.31 3.64
CA GLU A 41 4.22 14.96 3.25
C GLU A 41 3.34 13.92 3.95
N ASN A 42 3.20 14.02 5.28
CA ASN A 42 2.33 13.13 6.04
C ASN A 42 0.87 13.24 5.60
N ALA A 43 0.39 14.46 5.32
CA ALA A 43 -0.97 14.67 4.81
C ALA A 43 -1.17 13.96 3.45
N VAL A 44 -0.19 14.04 2.55
CA VAL A 44 -0.21 13.35 1.25
C VAL A 44 -0.17 11.82 1.42
N LEU A 45 0.76 11.30 2.24
CA LEU A 45 0.87 9.87 2.52
C LEU A 45 -0.44 9.33 3.10
N ASN A 46 -0.98 9.99 4.12
CA ASN A 46 -2.24 9.61 4.77
C ASN A 46 -3.40 9.60 3.77
N TYR A 47 -3.52 10.63 2.94
CA TYR A 47 -4.60 10.74 1.96
C TYR A 47 -4.48 9.67 0.87
N GLY A 48 -3.29 9.48 0.30
CA GLY A 48 -3.03 8.48 -0.73
C GLY A 48 -3.24 7.05 -0.23
N TYR A 49 -2.72 6.73 0.97
CA TYR A 49 -2.96 5.42 1.59
C TYR A 49 -4.45 5.18 1.87
N THR A 50 -5.19 6.22 2.28
CA THR A 50 -6.65 6.11 2.50
C THR A 50 -7.38 5.78 1.20
N ILE A 51 -7.01 6.37 0.06
CA ILE A 51 -7.57 6.05 -1.25
C ILE A 51 -7.33 4.58 -1.62
N LEU A 52 -6.09 4.11 -1.48
CA LEU A 52 -5.73 2.72 -1.75
C LEU A 52 -6.47 1.76 -0.81
N ASN A 53 -6.50 2.06 0.49
CA ASN A 53 -7.19 1.25 1.50
C ASN A 53 -8.68 1.13 1.18
N ALA A 54 -9.33 2.22 0.76
CA ALA A 54 -10.74 2.20 0.35
C ALA A 54 -10.98 1.34 -0.90
N ALA A 55 -10.10 1.42 -1.90
CA ALA A 55 -10.19 0.58 -3.11
C ALA A 55 -9.99 -0.92 -2.79
N ILE A 56 -9.06 -1.23 -1.90
CA ILE A 56 -8.82 -2.59 -1.40
C ILE A 56 -10.03 -3.09 -0.61
N ALA A 57 -10.52 -2.31 0.37
CA ALA A 57 -11.69 -2.66 1.17
C ALA A 57 -12.92 -2.93 0.31
N ARG A 58 -13.18 -2.10 -0.70
CA ARG A 58 -14.25 -2.32 -1.68
C ARG A 58 -14.09 -3.68 -2.39
N THR A 59 -12.87 -4.01 -2.79
CA THR A 59 -12.57 -5.28 -3.48
C THR A 59 -12.70 -6.49 -2.55
N ILE A 60 -12.26 -6.38 -1.30
CA ILE A 60 -12.46 -7.39 -0.25
C ILE A 60 -13.94 -7.73 -0.11
N VAL A 61 -14.80 -6.71 0.06
CA VAL A 61 -16.26 -6.90 0.16
C VAL A 61 -16.83 -7.52 -1.11
N ALA A 62 -16.43 -7.03 -2.29
CA ALA A 62 -16.90 -7.57 -3.57
C ALA A 62 -16.51 -9.04 -3.80
N LYS A 63 -15.41 -9.50 -3.17
CA LYS A 63 -14.97 -10.90 -3.19
C LYS A 63 -15.59 -11.76 -2.08
N GLY A 64 -16.48 -11.21 -1.26
CA GLY A 64 -17.18 -11.92 -0.19
C GLY A 64 -16.38 -12.08 1.11
N LEU A 65 -15.30 -11.31 1.28
CA LEU A 65 -14.50 -11.30 2.50
C LEU A 65 -14.98 -10.19 3.47
N ILE A 66 -14.61 -10.32 4.74
CA ILE A 66 -14.96 -9.36 5.80
C ILE A 66 -13.75 -8.44 6.08
N PRO A 67 -13.82 -7.13 5.76
CA PRO A 67 -12.68 -6.21 5.95
C PRO A 67 -12.19 -6.06 7.38
N ALA A 68 -13.05 -6.28 8.38
CA ALA A 68 -12.70 -6.15 9.79
C ALA A 68 -11.80 -7.29 10.31
N LEU A 69 -11.73 -8.42 9.60
CA LEU A 69 -10.97 -9.61 9.99
C LEU A 69 -9.57 -9.59 9.35
N GLY A 70 -8.64 -8.86 9.95
CA GLY A 70 -7.25 -8.85 9.51
C GLY A 70 -6.45 -10.09 9.92
N ILE A 71 -5.29 -10.24 9.30
CA ILE A 71 -4.30 -11.29 9.54
C ILE A 71 -3.35 -10.84 10.65
N HIS A 72 -2.79 -9.63 10.54
CA HIS A 72 -1.92 -9.03 11.54
C HIS A 72 -2.66 -7.93 12.30
N HIS A 73 -3.34 -7.04 11.58
CA HIS A 73 -4.18 -6.02 12.19
C HIS A 73 -5.46 -6.65 12.79
N ILE A 74 -5.61 -6.62 14.11
CA ILE A 74 -6.78 -7.23 14.81
C ILE A 74 -7.50 -6.25 15.74
N GLY A 75 -7.25 -4.95 15.59
CA GLY A 75 -7.80 -3.93 16.47
C GLY A 75 -9.32 -3.76 16.30
N GLY A 76 -10.08 -3.80 17.41
CA GLY A 76 -11.54 -3.67 17.38
C GLY A 76 -12.09 -2.31 16.93
N ARG A 77 -11.23 -1.29 16.81
CA ARG A 77 -11.59 0.07 16.34
C ARG A 77 -11.41 0.25 14.83
N ASN A 78 -10.65 -0.62 14.15
CA ASN A 78 -10.41 -0.51 12.73
C ASN A 78 -11.28 -1.54 11.97
N HIS A 79 -12.34 -1.06 11.34
CA HIS A 79 -13.24 -1.91 10.55
C HIS A 79 -12.66 -2.35 9.19
N PHE A 80 -11.42 -1.95 8.87
CA PHE A 80 -10.72 -2.22 7.62
C PHE A 80 -9.38 -2.93 7.83
N ASN A 81 -9.21 -3.62 8.95
CA ASN A 81 -8.00 -4.36 9.30
C ASN A 81 -7.39 -5.17 8.14
N LEU A 82 -8.19 -5.98 7.44
CA LEU A 82 -7.71 -6.79 6.32
C LEU A 82 -7.27 -5.96 5.13
N ALA A 83 -7.92 -4.81 4.89
CA ALA A 83 -7.48 -3.89 3.85
C ALA A 83 -6.14 -3.24 4.21
N SER A 84 -5.92 -2.95 5.50
CA SER A 84 -4.66 -2.45 6.04
C SER A 84 -3.54 -3.50 5.97
N ASP A 85 -3.85 -4.80 6.04
CA ASP A 85 -2.85 -5.83 5.74
C ASP A 85 -2.52 -5.88 4.23
N PHE A 86 -3.52 -5.74 3.36
CA PHE A 86 -3.34 -5.89 1.91
C PHE A 86 -2.81 -4.65 1.20
N ILE A 87 -2.80 -3.48 1.85
CA ILE A 87 -2.25 -2.25 1.25
C ILE A 87 -0.72 -2.26 1.18
N GLU A 88 -0.04 -3.03 2.02
CA GLU A 88 1.42 -2.92 2.21
C GLU A 88 2.23 -3.01 0.90
N PRO A 89 1.94 -3.91 -0.05
CA PRO A 89 2.63 -3.95 -1.34
C PRO A 89 2.40 -2.71 -2.24
N PHE A 90 1.34 -1.94 -1.98
CA PHE A 90 0.93 -0.78 -2.80
C PHE A 90 1.36 0.57 -2.21
N ARG A 91 1.69 0.65 -0.92
CA ARG A 91 2.15 1.91 -0.29
C ARG A 91 3.27 2.63 -1.07
N PRO A 92 4.29 1.93 -1.60
CA PRO A 92 5.36 2.60 -2.35
C PRO A 92 4.90 3.41 -3.56
N LEU A 93 3.70 3.16 -4.10
CA LEU A 93 3.14 3.99 -5.18
C LEU A 93 2.87 5.42 -4.74
N VAL A 94 2.33 5.60 -3.54
CA VAL A 94 2.04 6.93 -2.97
C VAL A 94 3.34 7.59 -2.57
N ASP A 95 4.26 6.83 -1.99
CA ASP A 95 5.58 7.30 -1.56
C ASP A 95 6.36 7.86 -2.77
N LEU A 96 6.43 7.09 -3.85
CA LEU A 96 7.10 7.49 -5.09
C LEU A 96 6.39 8.65 -5.80
N PHE A 97 5.05 8.71 -5.74
CA PHE A 97 4.31 9.85 -6.26
C PHE A 97 4.68 11.14 -5.50
N LEU A 98 4.68 11.09 -4.16
CA LEU A 98 5.03 12.21 -3.32
C LEU A 98 6.45 12.71 -3.62
N LEU A 99 7.42 11.81 -3.73
CA LEU A 99 8.80 12.18 -4.05
C LEU A 99 8.96 12.82 -5.43
N LYS A 100 8.17 12.42 -6.42
CA LYS A 100 8.21 13.01 -7.77
C LYS A 100 7.40 14.30 -7.89
N HIS A 101 6.40 14.48 -7.04
CA HIS A 101 5.45 15.57 -7.08
C HIS A 101 5.26 16.14 -5.68
N PRO A 102 6.28 16.77 -5.07
CA PRO A 102 6.16 17.32 -3.73
C PRO A 102 5.00 18.34 -3.66
N PRO A 103 4.19 18.35 -2.59
CA PRO A 103 3.10 19.30 -2.44
C PRO A 103 3.63 20.72 -2.19
N GLU A 104 3.06 21.70 -2.87
CA GLU A 104 3.33 23.12 -2.59
C GLU A 104 2.43 23.70 -1.49
N ASP A 105 1.26 23.07 -1.28
CA ASP A 105 0.22 23.51 -0.34
C ASP A 105 -0.59 22.31 0.16
N PHE A 106 -1.33 22.50 1.26
CA PHE A 106 -2.11 21.46 1.91
C PHE A 106 -3.25 20.94 1.03
N LEU A 107 -3.06 19.73 0.46
CA LEU A 107 -4.08 18.90 -0.20
C LEU A 107 -5.09 19.66 -1.07
N THR A 108 -4.59 20.51 -1.95
CA THR A 108 -5.44 21.25 -2.91
C THR A 108 -6.31 20.29 -3.71
N LYS A 109 -7.44 20.77 -4.25
CA LYS A 109 -8.35 19.94 -5.05
C LYS A 109 -7.61 19.27 -6.22
N ALA A 110 -6.79 20.01 -6.93
CA ALA A 110 -6.02 19.51 -8.07
C ALA A 110 -5.04 18.40 -7.62
N TYR A 111 -4.36 18.59 -6.49
CA TYR A 111 -3.42 17.60 -5.97
C TYR A 111 -4.13 16.32 -5.51
N ARG A 112 -5.28 16.44 -4.83
CA ARG A 112 -6.10 15.28 -4.43
C ARG A 112 -6.60 14.48 -5.64
N LEU A 113 -6.94 15.15 -6.74
CA LEU A 113 -7.32 14.46 -7.99
C LEU A 113 -6.18 13.61 -8.54
N LYS A 114 -4.94 14.11 -8.50
CA LYS A 114 -3.75 13.33 -8.89
C LYS A 114 -3.56 12.09 -8.01
N LEU A 115 -3.75 12.21 -6.69
CA LEU A 115 -3.71 11.07 -5.78
C LEU A 115 -4.80 10.03 -6.08
N VAL A 116 -6.02 10.47 -6.42
CA VAL A 116 -7.10 9.55 -6.85
C VAL A 116 -6.72 8.85 -8.16
N ASN A 117 -6.09 9.56 -9.09
CA ASN A 117 -5.64 9.01 -10.37
C ASN A 117 -4.55 7.93 -10.24
N LEU A 118 -3.88 7.79 -9.08
CA LEU A 118 -2.96 6.67 -8.82
C LEU A 118 -3.64 5.30 -8.96
N LEU A 119 -4.95 5.21 -8.75
CA LEU A 119 -5.72 4.00 -8.98
C LEU A 119 -5.71 3.53 -10.46
N HIS A 120 -5.44 4.44 -11.39
CA HIS A 120 -5.31 4.16 -12.82
C HIS A 120 -3.85 4.03 -13.28
N ALA A 121 -2.87 4.28 -12.40
CA ALA A 121 -1.47 4.00 -12.68
C ALA A 121 -1.30 2.51 -13.01
N ARG A 122 -0.28 2.16 -13.80
CA ARG A 122 -0.03 0.76 -14.16
C ARG A 122 1.12 0.18 -13.37
N VAL A 123 0.95 -1.05 -12.90
CA VAL A 123 1.97 -1.85 -12.21
C VAL A 123 2.07 -3.23 -12.87
N LEU A 124 3.24 -3.83 -12.81
CA LEU A 124 3.43 -5.20 -13.26
C LEU A 124 2.83 -6.17 -12.22
N ILE A 125 1.94 -7.06 -12.64
CA ILE A 125 1.44 -8.17 -11.83
C ILE A 125 1.10 -9.34 -12.74
N ASP A 126 1.45 -10.56 -12.34
CA ASP A 126 1.19 -11.77 -13.14
C ASP A 126 1.79 -11.67 -14.57
N GLY A 127 2.98 -11.07 -14.67
CA GLY A 127 3.69 -10.88 -15.94
C GLY A 127 3.07 -9.85 -16.89
N LYS A 128 2.05 -9.07 -16.46
CA LYS A 128 1.36 -8.08 -17.29
C LYS A 128 1.24 -6.73 -16.61
N MET A 129 1.34 -5.64 -17.38
CA MET A 129 1.04 -4.30 -16.89
C MET A 129 -0.47 -4.13 -16.72
N GLN A 130 -0.93 -3.93 -15.50
CA GLN A 130 -2.34 -3.75 -15.14
C GLN A 130 -2.53 -2.42 -14.42
N THR A 131 -3.73 -1.84 -14.47
CA THR A 131 -4.05 -0.71 -13.60
C THR A 131 -3.99 -1.13 -12.13
N VAL A 132 -3.72 -0.20 -11.22
CA VAL A 132 -3.66 -0.49 -9.78
C VAL A 132 -4.97 -1.10 -9.28
N ILE A 133 -6.14 -0.61 -9.71
CA ILE A 133 -7.43 -1.23 -9.38
C ILE A 133 -7.46 -2.70 -9.80
N ARG A 134 -7.02 -3.02 -11.02
CA ARG A 134 -7.02 -4.40 -11.51
C ARG A 134 -5.97 -5.25 -10.81
N ALA A 135 -4.82 -4.69 -10.46
CA ALA A 135 -3.79 -5.37 -9.70
C ALA A 135 -4.26 -5.74 -8.28
N ILE A 136 -5.01 -4.85 -7.61
CA ILE A 136 -5.67 -5.14 -6.34
C ILE A 136 -6.59 -6.35 -6.47
N GLU A 137 -7.45 -6.39 -7.50
CA GLU A 137 -8.35 -7.53 -7.74
C GLU A 137 -7.61 -8.85 -7.97
N ILE A 138 -6.54 -8.81 -8.77
CA ILE A 138 -5.70 -9.99 -9.07
C ILE A 138 -5.03 -10.50 -7.80
N MET A 139 -4.42 -9.61 -7.01
CA MET A 139 -3.74 -9.97 -5.77
C MET A 139 -4.72 -10.59 -4.78
N ILE A 140 -5.86 -9.95 -4.53
CA ILE A 140 -6.85 -10.46 -3.56
C ILE A 140 -7.42 -11.80 -4.02
N GLN A 141 -7.72 -11.98 -5.31
CA GLN A 141 -8.16 -13.28 -5.82
C GLN A 141 -7.10 -14.35 -5.59
N SER A 142 -5.83 -14.04 -5.86
CA SER A 142 -4.72 -14.99 -5.67
C SER A 142 -4.53 -15.42 -4.21
N ILE A 143 -4.81 -14.52 -3.26
CA ILE A 143 -4.78 -14.82 -1.82
C ILE A 143 -5.94 -15.74 -1.44
N ILE A 144 -7.14 -15.50 -2.00
CA ILE A 144 -8.30 -16.40 -1.81
C ILE A 144 -7.99 -17.80 -2.34
N ASP A 145 -7.39 -17.88 -3.54
CA ASP A 145 -7.01 -19.16 -4.15
C ASP A 145 -5.96 -19.88 -3.30
N TYR A 146 -4.97 -19.14 -2.77
CA TYR A 146 -4.01 -19.69 -1.80
C TYR A 146 -4.67 -20.22 -0.53
N PHE A 147 -5.65 -19.52 0.06
CA PHE A 147 -6.34 -20.00 1.25
C PHE A 147 -7.19 -21.25 1.00
N ARG A 148 -7.65 -21.48 -0.25
CA ARG A 148 -8.38 -22.69 -0.62
C ARG A 148 -7.47 -23.87 -0.87
N GLU A 149 -6.38 -23.65 -1.62
CA GLU A 149 -5.55 -24.73 -2.16
C GLU A 149 -4.25 -24.98 -1.35
N GLY A 150 -3.85 -24.03 -0.49
CA GLY A 150 -2.62 -24.11 0.32
C GLY A 150 -1.32 -23.93 -0.48
N GLN A 151 -1.40 -23.53 -1.76
CA GLN A 151 -0.29 -23.53 -2.70
C GLN A 151 0.32 -22.13 -2.88
N LYS A 152 1.52 -21.90 -2.32
CA LYS A 152 2.18 -20.57 -2.30
C LYS A 152 2.42 -19.98 -3.69
N GLN A 153 2.63 -20.82 -4.71
CA GLN A 153 2.85 -20.39 -6.10
C GLN A 153 1.65 -19.67 -6.73
N LEU A 154 0.47 -19.78 -6.11
CA LEU A 154 -0.73 -19.07 -6.57
C LEU A 154 -0.67 -17.57 -6.26
N LEU A 155 0.06 -17.17 -5.22
CA LEU A 155 0.11 -15.79 -4.74
C LEU A 155 0.73 -14.86 -5.80
N LYS A 156 0.02 -13.77 -6.10
CA LYS A 156 0.43 -12.76 -7.08
C LYS A 156 0.50 -11.41 -6.39
N PHE A 157 1.68 -10.81 -6.36
CA PHE A 157 1.92 -9.48 -5.81
C PHE A 157 2.33 -8.50 -6.90
N PRO A 158 2.01 -7.19 -6.76
CA PRO A 158 2.47 -6.19 -7.69
C PRO A 158 3.99 -5.97 -7.58
N ASP A 159 4.67 -5.79 -8.70
CA ASP A 159 6.04 -5.28 -8.76
C ASP A 159 6.01 -3.77 -9.01
N ILE A 160 6.26 -3.00 -7.95
CA ILE A 160 6.25 -1.53 -7.97
C ILE A 160 7.55 -0.95 -8.55
N LYS A 161 8.56 -1.76 -8.90
CA LYS A 161 9.74 -1.24 -9.64
C LYS A 161 9.40 -0.92 -11.09
N GLN A 162 8.38 -1.57 -11.64
CA GLN A 162 7.93 -1.42 -13.02
C GLN A 162 6.53 -0.83 -13.02
N PHE A 163 6.47 0.49 -12.94
CA PHE A 163 5.22 1.23 -12.92
C PHE A 163 5.25 2.42 -13.87
N THR A 164 4.06 2.86 -14.28
CA THR A 164 3.89 4.03 -15.14
C THR A 164 2.73 4.86 -14.64
N PHE A 165 3.03 6.12 -14.31
CA PHE A 165 2.00 7.15 -14.18
C PHE A 165 1.60 7.56 -15.60
N TYR A 166 0.35 7.31 -15.98
CA TYR A 166 -0.21 8.02 -17.12
C TYR A 166 -0.51 9.44 -16.66
N GLU A 167 -0.18 10.42 -17.51
CA GLU A 167 -0.27 11.87 -17.26
C GLU A 167 -1.32 12.22 -16.19
N LEU A 168 -0.81 12.66 -15.04
CA LEU A 168 -1.56 13.03 -13.84
C LEU A 168 -2.17 14.42 -13.93
#